data_AF-A0A961SQH1-F1
#
_entry.id   AF-A0A961SQH1-F1
#
_cell.length_a   1.000
_cell.length_b   1.000
_cell.length_c   1.000
_cell.angle_alpha   90.00
_cell.angle_beta   90.00
_cell.angle_gamma   90.00
#
_symmetry.space_group_name_H-M   'P 1'
#
loop_
_entity.id
_entity.type
_entity.pdbx_description
1 polymer ?
#
loop_
_entity_poly.entity_id
_entity_poly.type
_entity_poly.pdbx_seq_one_letter_code
_entity_poly.pdbx_strand_id
1 'polypeptide(L)'
;MTRETVFTNARIVLPDEVVAGSLVIRDGRIAGVESGRTRPGEDFDGDYLIPGLIELHTDHLETHYSPRPGLRWDRTAAIQAHDAQVASSGITTVFDCLRMGSDEDGGFEPGEMREMAAALAAAARDERLKADHLIHLRCEVSAANVLDDFSGFEDDPMVRLVSLMDHSPGQRQFQTMDQYIFYYKTQRGLSDDAFAAFVERRKAASARHSARHRDRIAAHCRIRGITVASHDDATLDHVEESIALGVGLAEFPTSLEAARASHQAGLSVLMGAPNIVRGKSHSGNISARELARHGILDVLSSDYVPLSLVHAPFLLSDGDDAIPLPAAIAMVTSTPARTVGLDDRGAIRPGLRADLVRIRHRGGVPVIRSVWREGRRVV
;
A
#
# COMPACT_ATOMS: atom_id res chain seq x y z
N MET A 1 -20.72 -15.81 -26.60
CA MET A 1 -19.65 -16.83 -26.62
C MET A 1 -18.75 -16.54 -25.42
N THR A 2 -18.44 -17.54 -24.61
CA THR A 2 -17.52 -17.40 -23.46
C THR A 2 -16.12 -17.07 -23.97
N ARG A 3 -15.49 -16.01 -23.45
CA ARG A 3 -14.11 -15.66 -23.82
C ARG A 3 -13.15 -16.53 -23.01
N GLU A 4 -12.57 -17.54 -23.66
CA GLU A 4 -11.56 -18.40 -23.06
C GLU A 4 -10.15 -17.92 -23.43
N THR A 5 -9.23 -17.98 -22.48
CA THR A 5 -7.80 -17.72 -22.70
C THR A 5 -6.99 -18.74 -21.92
N VAL A 6 -6.00 -19.34 -22.57
CA VAL A 6 -5.13 -20.36 -21.96
C VAL A 6 -3.69 -19.87 -22.00
N PHE A 7 -3.05 -19.84 -20.84
CA PHE A 7 -1.61 -19.65 -20.70
C PHE A 7 -0.97 -21.00 -20.45
N THR A 8 0.12 -21.35 -21.14
CA THR A 8 0.78 -22.65 -21.05
C THR A 8 2.26 -22.48 -20.80
N ASN A 9 2.93 -23.50 -20.27
CA ASN A 9 4.38 -23.47 -19.99
C ASN A 9 4.78 -22.36 -19.00
N ALA A 10 3.98 -22.14 -17.96
CA ALA A 10 4.26 -21.16 -16.91
C ALA A 10 4.74 -21.85 -15.62
N ARG A 11 5.52 -21.14 -14.81
CA ARG A 11 5.73 -21.44 -13.38
C ARG A 11 4.70 -20.68 -12.57
N ILE A 12 3.58 -21.33 -12.26
CA ILE A 12 2.42 -20.71 -11.62
C ILE A 12 2.63 -20.71 -10.11
N VAL A 13 2.65 -19.53 -9.49
CA VAL A 13 2.79 -19.39 -8.04
C VAL A 13 1.39 -19.47 -7.42
N LEU A 14 1.09 -20.63 -6.86
CA LEU A 14 -0.11 -20.90 -6.06
C LEU A 14 0.13 -20.45 -4.60
N PRO A 15 -0.91 -20.46 -3.74
CA PRO A 15 -0.75 -20.02 -2.34
C PRO A 15 0.32 -20.76 -1.54
N ASP A 16 0.56 -22.02 -1.87
CA ASP A 16 1.38 -22.96 -1.10
C ASP A 16 2.56 -23.55 -1.88
N GLU A 17 2.50 -23.55 -3.21
CA GLU A 17 3.54 -24.14 -4.05
C GLU A 17 3.73 -23.41 -5.39
N VAL A 18 4.79 -23.78 -6.12
CA VAL A 18 5.02 -23.34 -7.50
C VAL A 18 4.88 -24.54 -8.42
N VAL A 19 3.92 -24.48 -9.34
CA VAL A 19 3.64 -25.58 -10.28
C VAL A 19 4.05 -25.21 -11.71
N ALA A 20 4.63 -26.15 -12.44
CA ALA A 20 4.86 -26.01 -13.87
C ALA A 20 3.60 -26.46 -14.64
N GLY A 21 2.94 -25.53 -15.32
CA GLY A 21 1.62 -25.83 -15.84
C GLY A 21 1.01 -24.82 -16.79
N SER A 22 -0.31 -24.94 -16.90
CA SER A 22 -1.18 -24.12 -17.72
C SER A 22 -2.31 -23.54 -16.87
N LEU A 23 -2.76 -22.33 -17.19
CA LEU A 23 -3.85 -21.64 -16.51
C LEU A 23 -4.95 -21.31 -17.53
N VAL A 24 -6.19 -21.62 -17.18
CA VAL A 24 -7.37 -21.35 -18.01
C VAL A 24 -8.14 -20.18 -17.40
N ILE A 25 -8.48 -19.20 -18.23
CA ILE A 25 -9.34 -18.05 -17.90
C ILE A 25 -10.62 -18.18 -18.71
N ARG A 26 -11.76 -17.98 -18.07
CA ARG A 26 -13.07 -17.86 -18.71
C ARG A 26 -13.77 -16.62 -18.19
N ASP A 27 -14.18 -15.74 -19.10
CA ASP A 27 -14.97 -14.55 -18.80
C ASP A 27 -14.36 -13.71 -17.65
N GLY A 28 -13.04 -13.54 -17.71
CA GLY A 28 -12.27 -12.73 -16.76
C GLY A 28 -12.00 -13.38 -15.40
N ARG A 29 -12.37 -14.65 -15.20
CA ARG A 29 -12.10 -15.42 -13.99
C ARG A 29 -11.19 -16.61 -14.27
N ILE A 30 -10.43 -16.99 -13.26
CA ILE A 30 -9.61 -18.21 -13.29
C ILE A 30 -10.57 -19.41 -13.29
N ALA A 31 -10.49 -20.24 -14.32
CA ALA A 31 -11.30 -21.46 -14.44
C ALA A 31 -10.59 -22.69 -13.89
N GLY A 32 -9.25 -22.74 -13.98
CA GLY A 32 -8.47 -23.89 -13.54
C GLY A 32 -6.97 -23.70 -13.73
N VAL A 33 -6.21 -24.54 -13.03
CA VAL A 33 -4.77 -24.72 -13.20
C VAL A 33 -4.55 -26.21 -13.49
N GLU A 34 -3.79 -26.49 -14.54
CA GLU A 34 -3.49 -27.85 -15.01
C GLU A 34 -1.99 -28.08 -15.07
N SER A 35 -1.56 -29.30 -14.73
CA SER A 35 -0.15 -29.70 -14.78
C SER A 35 0.32 -29.83 -16.23
N GLY A 36 1.55 -29.39 -16.50
CA GLY A 36 2.17 -29.54 -17.82
C GLY A 36 1.66 -28.56 -18.89
N ARG A 37 2.11 -28.80 -20.13
CA ARG A 37 1.82 -27.91 -21.27
C ARG A 37 0.57 -28.38 -22.00
N THR A 38 -0.37 -27.47 -22.22
CA THR A 38 -1.54 -27.69 -23.08
C THR A 38 -1.38 -27.00 -24.44
N ARG A 39 -2.16 -27.45 -25.44
CA ARG A 39 -2.34 -26.78 -26.73
C ARG A 39 -3.82 -26.86 -27.14
N PRO A 40 -4.44 -25.76 -27.61
CA PRO A 40 -3.85 -24.43 -27.85
C PRO A 40 -3.61 -23.61 -26.56
N GLY A 41 -2.73 -22.61 -26.61
CA GLY A 41 -2.45 -21.67 -25.50
C GLY A 41 -1.26 -20.73 -25.78
N GLU A 42 -1.20 -19.57 -25.11
CA GLU A 42 -0.07 -18.65 -25.17
C GLU A 42 1.09 -19.22 -24.34
N ASP A 43 2.25 -19.41 -24.99
CA ASP A 43 3.44 -19.98 -24.34
C ASP A 43 4.17 -18.95 -23.47
N PHE A 44 4.30 -19.26 -22.18
CA PHE A 44 4.95 -18.40 -21.21
C PHE A 44 6.46 -18.66 -21.07
N ASP A 45 7.04 -19.59 -21.83
CA ASP A 45 8.49 -19.82 -21.91
C ASP A 45 9.14 -20.09 -20.54
N GLY A 46 8.40 -20.74 -19.64
CA GLY A 46 8.83 -20.98 -18.25
C GLY A 46 8.87 -19.72 -17.38
N ASP A 47 8.33 -18.58 -17.84
CA ASP A 47 8.18 -17.39 -17.00
C ASP A 47 7.25 -17.68 -15.80
N TYR A 48 7.42 -16.93 -14.73
CA TYR A 48 6.52 -17.01 -13.58
C TYR A 48 5.17 -16.37 -13.92
N LEU A 49 4.10 -16.97 -13.40
CA LEU A 49 2.76 -16.39 -13.38
C LEU A 49 2.33 -16.23 -11.93
N ILE A 50 2.14 -15.00 -11.49
CA ILE A 50 1.73 -14.66 -10.13
C ILE A 50 0.36 -13.96 -10.13
N PRO A 51 -0.36 -13.91 -9.00
CA PRO A 51 -1.51 -13.03 -8.86
C PRO A 51 -1.11 -11.57 -9.08
N GLY A 52 -2.06 -10.77 -9.57
CA GLY A 52 -1.93 -9.31 -9.63
C GLY A 52 -1.59 -8.72 -8.27
N LEU A 53 -0.62 -7.80 -8.24
CA LEU A 53 -0.17 -7.19 -6.98
C LEU A 53 -1.24 -6.23 -6.44
N ILE A 54 -1.29 -6.12 -5.12
CA ILE A 54 -2.21 -5.24 -4.39
C ILE A 54 -1.38 -4.30 -3.53
N GLU A 55 -1.49 -3.02 -3.82
CA GLU A 55 -0.81 -1.94 -3.10
C GLU A 55 -1.77 -1.26 -2.12
N LEU A 56 -1.42 -1.20 -0.84
CA LEU A 56 -2.24 -0.56 0.19
C LEU A 56 -1.80 0.87 0.53
N HIS A 57 -0.58 1.27 0.15
CA HIS A 57 -0.03 2.58 0.48
C HIS A 57 0.85 3.14 -0.63
N THR A 58 0.54 4.35 -1.10
CA THR A 58 1.28 5.02 -2.17
C THR A 58 1.61 6.47 -1.82
N ASP A 59 2.89 6.83 -1.88
CA ASP A 59 3.33 8.23 -1.73
C ASP A 59 3.71 8.83 -3.08
N HIS A 60 2.88 8.57 -4.09
CA HIS A 60 3.30 8.71 -5.48
C HIS A 60 2.36 9.50 -6.40
N LEU A 61 1.04 9.37 -6.26
CA LEU A 61 0.08 10.12 -7.08
C LEU A 61 0.32 11.64 -6.99
N GLU A 62 0.61 12.12 -5.79
CA GLU A 62 0.89 13.53 -5.53
C GLU A 62 2.06 14.06 -6.37
N THR A 63 3.07 13.26 -6.66
CA THR A 63 4.22 13.69 -7.49
C THR A 63 3.85 13.88 -8.96
N HIS A 64 2.81 13.19 -9.45
CA HIS A 64 2.28 13.40 -10.80
C HIS A 64 1.37 14.63 -10.86
N TYR A 65 0.64 14.90 -9.77
CA TYR A 65 -0.31 16.01 -9.69
C TYR A 65 0.35 17.34 -9.33
N SER A 66 1.28 17.33 -8.39
CA SER A 66 2.03 18.49 -7.90
C SER A 66 3.54 18.22 -7.99
N PRO A 67 4.10 18.08 -9.20
CA PRO A 67 5.49 17.63 -9.41
C PRO A 67 6.56 18.59 -8.88
N ARG A 68 6.18 19.85 -8.61
CA ARG A 68 7.06 20.85 -7.98
C ARG A 68 6.23 21.85 -7.19
N PRO A 69 6.83 22.55 -6.20
CA PRO A 69 6.12 23.55 -5.41
C PRO A 69 5.40 24.61 -6.26
N GLY A 70 4.14 24.89 -5.91
CA GLY A 70 3.32 25.92 -6.56
C GLY A 70 2.70 25.55 -7.92
N LEU A 71 2.87 24.32 -8.40
CA LEU A 71 2.28 23.84 -9.66
C LEU A 71 1.30 22.70 -9.40
N ARG A 72 0.05 22.85 -9.86
CA ARG A 72 -0.90 21.75 -10.01
C ARG A 72 -1.06 21.41 -11.49
N TRP A 73 -0.97 20.14 -11.82
CA TRP A 73 -1.18 19.61 -13.17
C TRP A 73 -2.66 19.23 -13.39
N ASP A 74 -3.00 18.83 -14.62
CA ASP A 74 -4.32 18.24 -14.89
C ASP A 74 -4.49 16.93 -14.10
N ARG A 75 -5.56 16.85 -13.30
CA ARG A 75 -5.82 15.71 -12.40
C ARG A 75 -5.95 14.40 -13.18
N THR A 76 -6.70 14.39 -14.29
CA THR A 76 -6.92 13.17 -15.07
C THR A 76 -5.62 12.70 -15.70
N ALA A 77 -4.83 13.61 -16.27
CA ALA A 77 -3.53 13.27 -16.83
C ALA A 77 -2.55 12.77 -15.76
N ALA A 78 -2.54 13.37 -14.57
CA ALA A 78 -1.72 12.93 -13.44
C ALA A 78 -2.10 11.51 -12.99
N ILE A 79 -3.41 11.23 -12.85
CA ILE A 79 -3.93 9.90 -12.53
C ILE A 79 -3.52 8.88 -13.59
N GLN A 80 -3.64 9.19 -14.88
CA GLN A 80 -3.27 8.25 -15.95
C GLN A 80 -1.75 8.00 -16.00
N ALA A 81 -0.93 9.00 -15.69
CA ALA A 81 0.52 8.83 -15.57
C ALA A 81 0.87 7.91 -14.38
N HIS A 82 0.21 8.11 -13.24
CA HIS A 82 0.33 7.25 -12.07
C HIS A 82 -0.10 5.80 -12.38
N ASP A 83 -1.29 5.61 -12.95
CA ASP A 83 -1.84 4.31 -13.37
C ASP A 83 -0.90 3.56 -14.33
N ALA A 84 -0.28 4.25 -15.29
CA ALA A 84 0.67 3.63 -16.19
C ALA A 84 1.88 3.05 -15.44
N GLN A 85 2.38 3.75 -14.41
CA GLN A 85 3.50 3.29 -13.60
C GLN A 85 3.12 2.17 -12.63
N VAL A 86 1.93 2.25 -12.04
CA VAL A 86 1.33 1.21 -11.20
C VAL A 86 1.16 -0.08 -12.00
N ALA A 87 0.45 -0.02 -13.13
CA ALA A 87 0.16 -1.18 -13.96
C ALA A 87 1.43 -1.80 -14.55
N SER A 88 2.38 -0.99 -15.04
CA SER A 88 3.67 -1.51 -15.54
C SER A 88 4.55 -2.13 -14.45
N SER A 89 4.26 -1.85 -13.17
CA SER A 89 4.89 -2.48 -12.00
C SER A 89 4.15 -3.74 -11.53
N GLY A 90 3.15 -4.24 -12.28
CA GLY A 90 2.42 -5.47 -11.96
C GLY A 90 1.31 -5.28 -10.94
N ILE A 91 1.07 -4.03 -10.52
CA ILE A 91 0.01 -3.69 -9.58
C ILE A 91 -1.31 -3.64 -10.34
N THR A 92 -2.25 -4.47 -9.90
CA THR A 92 -3.58 -4.59 -10.51
C THR A 92 -4.67 -3.96 -9.64
N THR A 93 -4.39 -3.76 -8.35
CA THR A 93 -5.23 -3.02 -7.40
C THR A 93 -4.34 -2.08 -6.60
N VAL A 94 -4.66 -0.80 -6.56
CA VAL A 94 -3.91 0.22 -5.83
C VAL A 94 -4.83 1.02 -4.93
N PHE A 95 -4.34 1.35 -3.74
CA PHE A 95 -4.96 2.28 -2.83
C PHE A 95 -4.21 3.61 -2.91
N ASP A 96 -4.83 4.59 -3.56
CA ASP A 96 -4.31 5.93 -3.70
C ASP A 96 -4.40 6.66 -2.34
N CYS A 97 -3.24 7.06 -1.80
CA CYS A 97 -3.22 7.82 -0.55
C CYS A 97 -3.67 9.26 -0.79
N LEU A 98 -4.69 9.70 -0.06
CA LEU A 98 -5.11 11.10 -0.02
C LEU A 98 -4.96 11.62 1.41
N ARG A 99 -4.25 12.74 1.55
CA ARG A 99 -3.97 13.36 2.85
C ARG A 99 -5.18 14.10 3.39
N MET A 100 -5.60 13.79 4.62
CA MET A 100 -6.61 14.53 5.37
C MET A 100 -5.93 15.27 6.53
N GLY A 101 -6.22 16.56 6.69
CA GLY A 101 -5.58 17.39 7.68
C GLY A 101 -4.21 17.92 7.21
N SER A 102 -4.00 19.22 7.39
CA SER A 102 -2.77 19.89 6.99
C SER A 102 -2.25 20.81 8.10
N ASP A 103 -0.94 21.07 8.07
CA ASP A 103 -0.33 22.12 8.88
C ASP A 103 -0.48 23.47 8.16
N GLU A 104 -0.39 24.57 8.90
CA GLU A 104 -0.57 25.94 8.37
C GLU A 104 0.41 26.31 7.24
N ASP A 105 1.59 25.67 7.20
CA ASP A 105 2.71 26.03 6.29
C ASP A 105 2.82 25.12 5.04
N GLY A 106 1.80 24.32 4.72
CA GLY A 106 1.80 23.55 3.48
C GLY A 106 0.74 22.47 3.42
N GLY A 107 0.21 22.25 2.20
CA GLY A 107 -0.80 21.24 1.96
C GLY A 107 -1.53 21.49 0.65
N PHE A 108 -2.64 20.79 0.52
CA PHE A 108 -3.61 20.99 -0.54
C PHE A 108 -4.70 21.95 -0.04
N GLU A 109 -5.28 22.70 -0.96
CA GLU A 109 -6.38 23.61 -0.63
C GLU A 109 -7.60 22.81 -0.12
N PRO A 110 -8.45 23.40 0.74
CA PRO A 110 -9.67 22.75 1.19
C PRO A 110 -10.49 22.21 0.01
N GLY A 111 -10.85 20.93 0.05
CA GLY A 111 -11.62 20.25 -1.01
C GLY A 111 -10.78 19.72 -2.18
N GLU A 112 -9.51 20.06 -2.31
CA GLU A 112 -8.66 19.64 -3.44
C GLU A 112 -8.50 18.11 -3.49
N MET A 113 -8.38 17.43 -2.34
CA MET A 113 -8.38 15.96 -2.27
C MET A 113 -9.73 15.34 -2.67
N ARG A 114 -10.84 16.00 -2.35
CA ARG A 114 -12.18 15.55 -2.76
C ARG A 114 -12.35 15.63 -4.27
N GLU A 115 -11.81 16.68 -4.89
CA GLU A 115 -11.75 16.81 -6.34
C GLU A 115 -10.84 15.75 -6.99
N MET A 116 -9.71 15.42 -6.36
CA MET A 116 -8.84 14.32 -6.81
C MET A 116 -9.59 12.97 -6.79
N ALA A 117 -10.29 12.66 -5.70
CA ALA A 117 -11.10 11.46 -5.60
C ALA A 117 -12.24 11.41 -6.62
N ALA A 118 -12.89 12.56 -6.88
CA ALA A 118 -13.89 12.65 -7.94
C ALA A 118 -13.29 12.42 -9.34
N ALA A 119 -12.08 12.91 -9.59
CA ALA A 119 -11.35 12.67 -10.83
C ALA A 119 -10.94 11.20 -10.99
N LEU A 120 -10.50 10.54 -9.91
CA LEU A 120 -10.22 9.09 -9.88
C LEU A 120 -11.48 8.28 -10.22
N ALA A 121 -12.59 8.57 -9.56
CA ALA A 121 -13.88 7.92 -9.82
C ALA A 121 -14.35 8.11 -11.27
N ALA A 122 -14.19 9.33 -11.81
CA ALA A 122 -14.52 9.63 -13.19
C ALA A 122 -13.62 8.86 -14.18
N ALA A 123 -12.31 8.83 -13.93
CA ALA A 123 -11.35 8.12 -14.77
C ALA A 123 -11.62 6.61 -14.78
N ALA A 124 -11.96 6.02 -13.63
CA ALA A 124 -12.35 4.62 -13.53
C ALA A 124 -13.62 4.30 -14.34
N ARG A 125 -14.68 5.11 -14.15
CA ARG A 125 -15.96 4.95 -14.87
C ARG A 125 -15.80 5.11 -16.37
N ASP A 126 -14.94 6.01 -16.81
CA ASP A 126 -14.69 6.31 -18.21
C ASP A 126 -13.64 5.37 -18.84
N GLU A 127 -13.29 4.27 -18.18
CA GLU A 127 -12.34 3.23 -18.62
C GLU A 127 -10.94 3.75 -18.97
N ARG A 128 -10.49 4.80 -18.28
CA ARG A 128 -9.17 5.44 -18.51
C ARG A 128 -8.00 4.74 -17.82
N LEU A 129 -8.29 3.82 -16.91
CA LEU A 129 -7.34 3.19 -15.99
C LEU A 129 -7.09 1.72 -16.34
N LYS A 130 -5.85 1.27 -16.12
CA LYS A 130 -5.40 -0.11 -16.31
C LYS A 130 -5.59 -0.93 -15.05
N ALA A 131 -5.24 -0.36 -13.89
CA ALA A 131 -5.45 -0.96 -12.58
C ALA A 131 -6.85 -0.66 -12.02
N ASP A 132 -7.22 -1.36 -10.96
CA ASP A 132 -8.35 -1.01 -10.11
C ASP A 132 -7.87 -0.06 -9.01
N HIS A 133 -8.54 1.08 -8.85
CA HIS A 133 -8.13 2.14 -7.93
C HIS A 133 -9.13 2.26 -6.78
N LEU A 134 -8.63 2.22 -5.56
CA LEU A 134 -9.35 2.44 -4.30
C LEU A 134 -8.66 3.58 -3.54
N ILE A 135 -9.28 4.08 -2.48
CA ILE A 135 -8.75 5.21 -1.71
C ILE A 135 -8.32 4.75 -0.33
N HIS A 136 -7.11 5.18 0.03
CA HIS A 136 -6.58 5.16 1.39
C HIS A 136 -6.53 6.60 1.91
N LEU A 137 -7.31 6.94 2.93
CA LEU A 137 -7.22 8.26 3.58
C LEU A 137 -6.13 8.26 4.66
N ARG A 138 -5.15 9.14 4.52
CA ARG A 138 -4.09 9.35 5.49
C ARG A 138 -4.46 10.52 6.40
N CYS A 139 -4.99 10.22 7.59
CA CYS A 139 -5.57 11.21 8.49
C CYS A 139 -4.56 11.67 9.54
N GLU A 140 -4.08 12.92 9.41
CA GLU A 140 -3.29 13.60 10.43
C GLU A 140 -4.20 14.00 11.59
N VAL A 141 -4.33 13.13 12.61
CA VAL A 141 -5.28 13.33 13.70
C VAL A 141 -4.94 14.52 14.60
N SER A 142 -3.69 14.98 14.56
CA SER A 142 -3.24 16.19 15.26
C SER A 142 -3.74 17.48 14.60
N ALA A 143 -4.12 17.44 13.32
CA ALA A 143 -4.55 18.62 12.58
C ALA A 143 -5.98 19.03 12.95
N ALA A 144 -6.21 20.35 13.10
CA ALA A 144 -7.50 20.88 13.52
C ALA A 144 -8.62 20.64 12.49
N ASN A 145 -8.29 20.61 11.20
CA ASN A 145 -9.23 20.49 10.09
C ASN A 145 -9.44 19.05 9.58
N VAL A 146 -8.79 18.04 10.17
CA VAL A 146 -8.84 16.65 9.65
C VAL A 146 -10.25 16.09 9.58
N LEU A 147 -11.13 16.44 10.53
CA LEU A 147 -12.53 15.99 10.50
C LEU A 147 -13.34 16.70 9.41
N ASP A 148 -13.03 17.96 9.13
CA ASP A 148 -13.69 18.70 8.04
C ASP A 148 -13.30 18.11 6.69
N ASP A 149 -12.01 17.81 6.48
CA ASP A 149 -11.54 17.12 5.27
C ASP A 149 -12.15 15.72 5.15
N PHE A 150 -12.13 14.93 6.24
CA PHE A 150 -12.68 13.58 6.28
C PHE A 150 -14.19 13.55 5.98
N SER A 151 -14.94 14.58 6.40
CA SER A 151 -16.39 14.66 6.16
C SER A 151 -16.76 14.59 4.67
N GLY A 152 -15.87 15.06 3.78
CA GLY A 152 -16.04 14.96 2.33
C GLY A 152 -15.97 13.53 1.76
N PHE A 153 -15.61 12.56 2.59
CA PHE A 153 -15.38 11.16 2.22
C PHE A 153 -16.24 10.16 3.01
N GLU A 154 -17.07 10.65 3.95
CA GLU A 154 -17.83 9.79 4.86
C GLU A 154 -18.72 8.77 4.16
N ASP A 155 -19.19 9.06 2.95
CA ASP A 155 -20.03 8.20 2.11
C ASP A 155 -19.35 7.73 0.81
N ASP A 156 -18.04 7.99 0.66
CA ASP A 156 -17.33 7.61 -0.57
C ASP A 156 -17.16 6.07 -0.64
N PRO A 157 -17.61 5.41 -1.72
CA PRO A 157 -17.49 3.95 -1.84
C PRO A 157 -16.08 3.48 -2.21
N MET A 158 -15.21 4.36 -2.72
CA MET A 158 -13.83 4.02 -3.06
C MET A 158 -12.93 3.98 -1.81
N VAL A 159 -13.32 4.64 -0.71
CA VAL A 159 -12.54 4.61 0.54
C VAL A 159 -12.66 3.25 1.20
N ARG A 160 -11.52 2.56 1.28
CA ARG A 160 -11.43 1.18 1.78
C ARG A 160 -10.34 0.99 2.85
N LEU A 161 -9.49 1.99 3.05
CA LEU A 161 -8.48 2.03 4.11
C LEU A 161 -8.36 3.44 4.67
N VAL A 162 -8.15 3.57 5.98
CA VAL A 162 -7.90 4.85 6.66
C VAL A 162 -6.78 4.68 7.67
N SER A 163 -5.72 5.47 7.56
CA SER A 163 -4.62 5.47 8.53
C SER A 163 -4.73 6.64 9.51
N LEU A 164 -4.55 6.34 10.79
CA LEU A 164 -4.51 7.31 11.89
C LEU A 164 -3.05 7.70 12.15
N MET A 165 -2.73 8.95 11.87
CA MET A 165 -1.36 9.46 11.89
C MET A 165 -1.21 10.61 12.89
N ASP A 166 -0.08 10.67 13.58
CA ASP A 166 0.29 11.81 14.42
C ASP A 166 1.79 12.07 14.34
N HIS A 167 2.16 13.07 13.53
CA HIS A 167 3.56 13.48 13.33
C HIS A 167 4.02 14.53 14.35
N SER A 168 3.48 14.51 15.56
CA SER A 168 3.92 15.40 16.63
C SER A 168 5.24 14.91 17.24
N PRO A 169 6.09 15.83 17.72
CA PRO A 169 7.42 15.47 18.20
C PRO A 169 7.38 14.66 19.50
N GLY A 170 8.28 13.69 19.63
CA GLY A 170 8.45 12.86 20.83
C GLY A 170 7.59 11.59 20.87
N GLN A 171 6.92 11.23 19.78
CA GLN A 171 6.08 10.03 19.69
C GLN A 171 6.13 9.40 18.29
N ARG A 172 5.71 8.14 18.20
CA ARG A 172 5.53 7.37 16.95
C ARG A 172 6.74 7.49 16.01
N GLN A 173 6.58 8.17 14.86
CA GLN A 173 7.64 8.37 13.88
C GLN A 173 8.87 9.07 14.46
N PHE A 174 8.65 10.03 15.37
CA PHE A 174 9.67 10.93 15.90
C PHE A 174 9.87 10.75 17.39
N GLN A 175 10.26 9.53 17.81
CA GLN A 175 10.56 9.25 19.22
C GLN A 175 11.67 10.15 19.79
N THR A 176 12.67 10.48 18.97
CA THR A 176 13.76 11.39 19.36
C THR A 176 13.69 12.70 18.59
N MET A 177 14.23 13.76 19.19
CA MET A 177 14.27 15.08 18.57
C MET A 177 15.29 15.16 17.42
N ASP A 178 16.26 14.26 17.33
CA ASP A 178 17.33 14.33 16.32
C ASP A 178 16.76 14.28 14.89
N GLN A 179 15.89 13.31 14.62
CA GLN A 179 15.19 13.20 13.34
C GLN A 179 14.26 14.39 13.12
N TYR A 180 13.54 14.82 14.16
CA TYR A 180 12.63 15.97 14.07
C TYR A 180 13.36 17.27 13.72
N ILE A 181 14.52 17.50 14.35
CA ILE A 181 15.42 18.63 14.08
C ILE A 181 15.90 18.57 12.64
N PHE A 182 16.40 17.41 12.19
CA PHE A 182 16.87 17.28 10.81
C PHE A 182 15.78 17.62 9.79
N TYR A 183 14.59 17.05 9.93
CA TYR A 183 13.50 17.22 8.97
C TYR A 183 12.81 18.59 9.05
N TYR A 184 12.51 19.10 10.24
CA TYR A 184 11.70 20.31 10.39
C TYR A 184 12.51 21.56 10.65
N LYS A 185 13.71 21.46 11.26
CA LYS A 185 14.59 22.62 11.46
C LYS A 185 15.57 22.78 10.30
N THR A 186 16.40 21.77 10.07
CA THR A 186 17.54 21.88 9.13
C THR A 186 17.06 22.01 7.69
N GLN A 187 16.16 21.12 7.23
CA GLN A 187 15.68 21.16 5.84
C GLN A 187 14.81 22.39 5.53
N ARG A 188 14.06 22.89 6.51
CA ARG A 188 13.20 24.08 6.35
C ARG A 188 13.93 25.39 6.66
N GLY A 189 15.18 25.33 7.11
CA GLY A 189 15.98 26.52 7.45
C GLY A 189 15.43 27.33 8.62
N LEU A 190 14.77 26.69 9.60
CA LEU A 190 14.21 27.40 10.76
C LEU A 190 15.31 27.80 11.75
N SER A 191 15.16 28.99 12.35
CA SER A 191 15.94 29.39 13.52
C SER A 191 15.55 28.55 14.76
N ASP A 192 16.38 28.57 15.79
CA ASP A 192 16.15 27.86 17.04
C ASP A 192 14.82 28.27 17.70
N ASP A 193 14.55 29.58 17.77
CA ASP A 193 13.30 30.11 18.35
C ASP A 193 12.07 29.73 17.51
N ALA A 194 12.17 29.82 16.19
CA ALA A 194 11.09 29.46 15.28
C ALA A 194 10.77 27.96 15.37
N PHE A 195 11.80 27.12 15.47
CA PHE A 195 11.67 25.67 15.65
C PHE A 195 11.09 25.30 17.01
N ALA A 196 11.54 25.95 18.09
CA ALA A 196 10.96 25.75 19.42
C ALA A 196 9.47 26.11 19.44
N ALA A 197 9.09 27.25 18.86
CA ALA A 197 7.70 27.64 18.73
C ALA A 197 6.89 26.66 17.87
N PHE A 198 7.48 26.13 16.78
CA PHE A 198 6.86 25.11 15.93
C PHE A 198 6.58 23.81 16.72
N VAL A 199 7.57 23.31 17.48
CA VAL A 199 7.45 22.12 18.33
C VAL A 199 6.32 22.27 19.34
N GLU A 200 6.28 23.40 20.06
CA GLU A 200 5.24 23.64 21.06
C GLU A 200 3.84 23.71 20.44
N ARG A 201 3.70 24.36 19.27
CA ARG A 201 2.42 24.37 18.53
C ARG A 201 1.97 22.96 18.15
N ARG A 202 2.86 22.12 17.60
CA ARG A 202 2.53 20.74 17.18
C ARG A 202 2.12 19.87 18.38
N LYS A 203 2.84 19.95 19.50
CA LYS A 203 2.46 19.27 20.75
C LYS A 203 1.10 19.71 21.27
N ALA A 204 0.85 21.02 21.30
CA ALA A 204 -0.43 21.57 21.74
C ALA A 204 -1.59 21.12 20.84
N ALA A 205 -1.38 21.07 19.52
CA ALA A 205 -2.35 20.57 18.57
C ALA A 205 -2.69 19.09 18.81
N SER A 206 -1.68 18.21 18.91
CA SER A 206 -1.89 16.79 19.22
C SER A 206 -2.63 16.57 20.54
N ALA A 207 -2.21 17.24 21.61
CA ALA A 207 -2.88 17.17 22.91
C ALA A 207 -4.35 17.61 22.86
N ARG A 208 -4.68 18.58 21.99
CA ARG A 208 -6.03 19.10 21.83
C ARG A 208 -6.91 18.25 20.93
N HIS A 209 -6.34 17.61 19.91
CA HIS A 209 -7.10 17.09 18.77
C HIS A 209 -7.02 15.57 18.61
N SER A 210 -5.85 14.95 18.80
CA SER A 210 -5.56 13.59 18.32
C SER A 210 -6.53 12.53 18.85
N ALA A 211 -6.75 12.47 20.16
CA ALA A 211 -7.62 11.44 20.77
C ALA A 211 -9.05 11.52 20.22
N ARG A 212 -9.65 12.71 20.24
CA ARG A 212 -11.02 12.94 19.74
C ARG A 212 -11.14 12.58 18.25
N HIS A 213 -10.13 12.93 17.45
CA HIS A 213 -10.14 12.67 16.02
C HIS A 213 -9.98 11.18 15.71
N ARG A 214 -9.07 10.46 16.41
CA ARG A 214 -8.94 9.00 16.32
C ARG A 214 -10.26 8.30 16.62
N ASP A 215 -10.90 8.64 17.74
CA ASP A 215 -12.17 8.02 18.15
C ASP A 215 -13.26 8.21 17.11
N ARG A 216 -13.40 9.44 16.58
CA ARG A 216 -14.43 9.79 15.60
C ARG A 216 -14.23 9.05 14.28
N ILE A 217 -13.01 9.07 13.76
CA ILE A 217 -12.66 8.43 12.48
C ILE A 217 -12.79 6.91 12.61
N ALA A 218 -12.25 6.32 13.68
CA ALA A 218 -12.34 4.88 13.91
C ALA A 218 -13.80 4.42 14.07
N ALA A 219 -14.63 5.17 14.80
CA ALA A 219 -16.06 4.88 14.93
C ALA A 219 -16.77 4.89 13.58
N HIS A 220 -16.49 5.87 12.72
CA HIS A 220 -17.06 5.94 11.38
C HIS A 220 -16.62 4.75 10.52
N CYS A 221 -15.33 4.42 10.54
CA CYS A 221 -14.78 3.29 9.78
C CYS A 221 -15.41 1.97 10.21
N ARG A 222 -15.63 1.75 11.51
CA ARG A 222 -16.34 0.56 12.02
C ARG A 222 -17.76 0.44 11.49
N ILE A 223 -18.51 1.55 11.41
CA ILE A 223 -19.88 1.56 10.87
C ILE A 223 -19.86 1.20 9.37
N ARG A 224 -18.89 1.73 8.63
CA ARG A 224 -18.73 1.50 7.18
C ARG A 224 -18.04 0.19 6.81
N GLY A 225 -17.47 -0.54 7.77
CA GLY A 225 -16.63 -1.72 7.51
C GLY A 225 -15.32 -1.38 6.79
N ILE A 226 -14.78 -0.18 7.00
CA ILE A 226 -13.51 0.28 6.44
C ILE A 226 -12.38 -0.16 7.37
N THR A 227 -11.29 -0.68 6.80
CA THR A 227 -10.12 -1.08 7.59
C THR A 227 -9.42 0.18 8.11
N VAL A 228 -9.06 0.17 9.40
CA VAL A 228 -8.29 1.24 10.02
C VAL A 228 -6.85 0.76 10.21
N ALA A 229 -5.89 1.61 9.87
CA ALA A 229 -4.48 1.43 10.17
C ALA A 229 -4.00 2.41 11.24
N SER A 230 -3.04 1.96 12.05
CA SER A 230 -2.17 2.84 12.84
C SER A 230 -0.89 3.12 12.05
N HIS A 231 -0.29 4.30 12.24
CA HIS A 231 0.96 4.65 11.57
C HIS A 231 2.10 4.88 12.58
N ASP A 232 3.26 4.29 12.28
CA ASP A 232 4.50 4.39 13.06
C ASP A 232 4.35 3.99 14.55
N ASP A 233 3.58 2.95 14.86
CA ASP A 233 3.52 2.39 16.22
C ASP A 233 4.94 2.04 16.71
N ALA A 234 5.24 2.39 17.96
CA ALA A 234 6.61 2.42 18.46
C ALA A 234 6.75 1.87 19.89
N THR A 235 5.68 1.93 20.67
CA THR A 235 5.59 1.45 22.06
C THR A 235 4.39 0.52 22.20
N LEU A 236 4.36 -0.26 23.29
CA LEU A 236 3.20 -1.11 23.60
C LEU A 236 1.93 -0.29 23.83
N ASP A 237 2.03 0.88 24.48
CA ASP A 237 0.89 1.78 24.69
C ASP A 237 0.22 2.20 23.36
N HIS A 238 1.01 2.43 22.30
CA HIS A 238 0.45 2.72 20.98
C HIS A 238 -0.32 1.51 20.43
N VAL A 239 0.19 0.29 20.64
CA VAL A 239 -0.48 -0.94 20.20
C VAL A 239 -1.77 -1.18 21.00
N GLU A 240 -1.77 -0.92 22.30
CA GLU A 240 -2.98 -0.97 23.13
C GLU A 240 -4.04 0.03 22.68
N GLU A 241 -3.65 1.27 22.34
CA GLU A 241 -4.54 2.27 21.71
C GLU A 241 -5.11 1.73 20.39
N SER A 242 -4.25 1.19 19.52
CA SER A 242 -4.65 0.61 18.22
C SER A 242 -5.68 -0.51 18.39
N ILE A 243 -5.47 -1.43 19.34
CA ILE A 243 -6.42 -2.51 19.64
C ILE A 243 -7.76 -1.95 20.11
N ALA A 244 -7.75 -0.97 21.03
CA ALA A 244 -8.96 -0.34 21.55
C ALA A 244 -9.78 0.37 20.45
N LEU A 245 -9.10 0.93 19.44
CA LEU A 245 -9.74 1.58 18.30
C LEU A 245 -10.26 0.60 17.24
N GLY A 246 -9.85 -0.68 17.31
CA GLY A 246 -10.19 -1.70 16.33
C GLY A 246 -9.36 -1.60 15.04
N VAL A 247 -8.11 -1.14 15.16
CA VAL A 247 -7.13 -1.14 14.06
C VAL A 247 -6.90 -2.58 13.59
N GLY A 248 -6.85 -2.79 12.27
CA GLY A 248 -6.57 -4.08 11.63
C GLY A 248 -5.21 -4.17 10.95
N LEU A 249 -4.51 -3.05 10.80
CA LEU A 249 -3.24 -2.92 10.08
C LEU A 249 -2.28 -2.01 10.86
N ALA A 250 -1.12 -2.51 11.24
CA ALA A 250 -0.03 -1.70 11.80
C ALA A 250 0.91 -1.29 10.66
N GLU A 251 0.86 -0.01 10.30
CA GLU A 251 1.60 0.56 9.18
C GLU A 251 2.94 1.12 9.67
N PHE A 252 4.03 0.62 9.08
CA PHE A 252 5.41 1.06 9.34
C PHE A 252 5.82 1.12 10.83
N PRO A 253 5.52 0.12 11.68
CA PRO A 253 5.95 0.16 13.08
C PRO A 253 7.47 0.39 13.17
N THR A 254 7.88 1.25 14.09
CA THR A 254 9.26 1.75 14.17
C THR A 254 10.14 0.94 15.11
N SER A 255 9.54 0.09 15.94
CA SER A 255 10.22 -0.81 16.88
C SER A 255 9.81 -2.28 16.69
N LEU A 256 10.74 -3.20 16.99
CA LEU A 256 10.46 -4.64 16.97
C LEU A 256 9.39 -5.04 18.01
N GLU A 257 9.39 -4.37 19.16
CA GLU A 257 8.43 -4.60 20.23
C GLU A 257 6.99 -4.28 19.78
N ALA A 258 6.78 -3.09 19.20
CA ALA A 258 5.48 -2.70 18.68
C ALA A 258 5.04 -3.61 17.52
N ALA A 259 5.92 -3.88 16.55
CA ALA A 259 5.61 -4.77 15.42
C ALA A 259 5.19 -6.18 15.90
N ARG A 260 5.93 -6.75 16.87
CA ARG A 260 5.62 -8.06 17.46
C ARG A 260 4.29 -8.05 18.20
N ALA A 261 4.04 -7.03 19.01
CA ALA A 261 2.80 -6.91 19.77
C ALA A 261 1.58 -6.76 18.83
N SER A 262 1.67 -5.92 17.80
CA SER A 262 0.62 -5.76 16.78
C SER A 262 0.32 -7.09 16.07
N HIS A 263 1.36 -7.80 15.61
CA HIS A 263 1.18 -9.09 14.94
C HIS A 263 0.54 -10.14 15.88
N GLN A 264 0.98 -10.20 17.14
CA GLN A 264 0.38 -11.11 18.14
C GLN A 264 -1.08 -10.77 18.47
N ALA A 265 -1.46 -9.50 18.37
CA ALA A 265 -2.84 -9.04 18.51
C ALA A 265 -3.70 -9.28 17.25
N GLY A 266 -3.12 -9.83 16.18
CA GLY A 266 -3.82 -10.15 14.94
C GLY A 266 -3.89 -9.00 13.93
N LEU A 267 -3.18 -7.89 14.17
CA LEU A 267 -3.03 -6.83 13.18
C LEU A 267 -2.02 -7.27 12.13
N SER A 268 -2.32 -7.03 10.86
CA SER A 268 -1.32 -7.22 9.80
C SER A 268 -0.22 -6.17 9.96
N VAL A 269 1.06 -6.57 9.89
CA VAL A 269 2.19 -5.64 9.90
C VAL A 269 2.62 -5.30 8.47
N LEU A 270 2.53 -4.02 8.11
CA LEU A 270 2.90 -3.49 6.80
C LEU A 270 4.24 -2.74 6.85
N MET A 271 5.16 -3.09 5.95
CA MET A 271 6.43 -2.38 5.78
C MET A 271 6.71 -2.03 4.32
N GLY A 272 7.60 -1.06 4.10
CA GLY A 272 7.95 -0.61 2.75
C GLY A 272 8.90 -1.57 2.04
N ALA A 273 8.48 -2.11 0.89
CA ALA A 273 9.31 -2.88 -0.03
C ALA A 273 10.61 -2.18 -0.45
N PRO A 274 10.71 -0.83 -0.58
CA PRO A 274 11.98 -0.18 -0.84
C PRO A 274 13.05 -0.47 0.24
N ASN A 275 12.66 -0.71 1.49
CA ASN A 275 13.60 -1.08 2.56
C ASN A 275 14.24 -2.45 2.32
N ILE A 276 13.48 -3.41 1.78
CA ILE A 276 14.01 -4.73 1.38
C ILE A 276 14.99 -4.58 0.21
N VAL A 277 14.60 -3.82 -0.81
CA VAL A 277 15.37 -3.63 -2.05
C VAL A 277 16.69 -2.90 -1.78
N ARG A 278 16.68 -1.89 -0.91
CA ARG A 278 17.90 -1.14 -0.54
C ARG A 278 18.81 -1.90 0.41
N GLY A 279 18.30 -2.92 1.12
CA GLY A 279 19.02 -3.66 2.15
C GLY A 279 19.33 -2.85 3.42
N LYS A 280 18.75 -1.66 3.58
CA LYS A 280 18.90 -0.78 4.75
C LYS A 280 17.62 0.00 5.01
N SER A 281 17.32 0.25 6.29
CA SER A 281 16.28 1.20 6.72
C SER A 281 16.71 2.64 6.41
N HIS A 282 15.80 3.48 5.93
CA HIS A 282 16.12 4.89 5.62
C HIS A 282 16.34 5.74 6.88
N SER A 283 15.58 5.47 7.94
CA SER A 283 15.51 6.28 9.16
C SER A 283 16.30 5.71 10.34
N GLY A 284 16.84 4.49 10.24
CA GLY A 284 17.47 3.79 11.36
C GLY A 284 16.49 3.03 12.27
N ASN A 285 15.20 3.07 11.95
CA ASN A 285 14.15 2.25 12.57
C ASN A 285 14.28 0.77 12.16
N ILE A 286 13.53 -0.11 12.83
CA ILE A 286 13.50 -1.55 12.53
C ILE A 286 13.32 -1.82 11.02
N SER A 287 14.12 -2.73 10.46
CA SER A 287 14.08 -2.98 9.02
C SER A 287 13.00 -3.99 8.65
N ALA A 288 12.37 -3.80 7.48
CA ALA A 288 11.40 -4.75 6.93
C ALA A 288 11.96 -6.18 6.81
N ARG A 289 13.26 -6.31 6.49
CA ARG A 289 13.93 -7.61 6.34
C ARG A 289 14.07 -8.33 7.68
N GLU A 290 14.33 -7.59 8.74
CA GLU A 290 14.41 -8.15 10.08
C GLU A 290 13.04 -8.65 10.55
N LEU A 291 11.97 -7.88 10.31
CA LEU A 291 10.61 -8.34 10.60
C LEU A 291 10.23 -9.58 9.77
N ALA A 292 10.65 -9.65 8.50
CA ALA A 292 10.45 -10.83 7.65
C ALA A 292 11.13 -12.08 8.25
N ARG A 293 12.39 -11.96 8.69
CA ARG A 293 13.13 -13.06 9.34
C ARG A 293 12.50 -13.53 10.65
N HIS A 294 11.84 -12.62 11.36
CA HIS A 294 11.12 -12.95 12.58
C HIS A 294 9.70 -13.51 12.33
N GLY A 295 9.27 -13.62 11.07
CA GLY A 295 7.92 -14.05 10.72
C GLY A 295 6.84 -13.07 11.16
N ILE A 296 7.18 -11.78 11.30
CA ILE A 296 6.29 -10.70 11.75
C ILE A 296 5.74 -9.90 10.57
N LEU A 297 6.47 -9.84 9.45
CA LEU A 297 6.05 -9.06 8.27
C LEU A 297 4.92 -9.77 7.52
N ASP A 298 3.77 -9.09 7.39
CA ASP A 298 2.59 -9.62 6.70
C ASP A 298 2.37 -9.00 5.33
N VAL A 299 2.56 -7.68 5.20
CA VAL A 299 2.27 -6.90 4.00
C VAL A 299 3.48 -6.07 3.60
N LEU A 300 3.76 -6.01 2.30
CA LEU A 300 4.71 -5.07 1.72
C LEU A 300 3.96 -3.98 0.94
N SER A 301 4.45 -2.75 1.02
CA SER A 301 3.98 -1.62 0.22
C SER A 301 5.11 -1.04 -0.63
N SER A 302 4.80 -0.60 -1.85
CA SER A 302 5.73 0.08 -2.76
C SER A 302 6.17 1.43 -2.23
N ASP A 303 5.40 2.04 -1.34
CA ASP A 303 5.68 3.35 -0.76
C ASP A 303 5.88 4.39 -1.89
N TYR A 304 7.09 4.87 -2.11
CA TYR A 304 7.43 5.81 -3.18
C TYR A 304 8.07 5.15 -4.43
N VAL A 305 8.19 3.82 -4.50
CA VAL A 305 8.81 3.09 -5.64
C VAL A 305 7.94 1.89 -6.07
N PRO A 306 7.00 2.05 -7.02
CA PRO A 306 6.08 0.98 -7.46
C PRO A 306 6.75 -0.36 -7.80
N LEU A 307 7.84 -0.35 -8.57
CA LEU A 307 8.55 -1.57 -8.97
C LEU A 307 9.16 -2.33 -7.78
N SER A 308 9.36 -1.69 -6.64
CA SER A 308 9.89 -2.37 -5.44
C SER A 308 8.93 -3.45 -4.92
N LEU A 309 7.61 -3.29 -5.14
CA LEU A 309 6.60 -4.24 -4.67
C LEU A 309 6.74 -5.61 -5.31
N VAL A 310 7.02 -5.68 -6.61
CA VAL A 310 7.31 -6.95 -7.28
C VAL A 310 8.71 -7.46 -6.95
N HIS A 311 9.68 -6.56 -6.75
CA HIS A 311 11.07 -6.93 -6.58
C HIS A 311 11.36 -7.54 -5.19
N ALA A 312 10.78 -6.98 -4.13
CA ALA A 312 11.04 -7.39 -2.76
C ALA A 312 10.73 -8.88 -2.49
N PRO A 313 9.59 -9.46 -2.95
CA PRO A 313 9.33 -10.89 -2.78
C PRO A 313 10.40 -11.81 -3.40
N PHE A 314 10.90 -11.49 -4.60
CA PHE A 314 11.96 -12.27 -5.23
C PHE A 314 13.28 -12.14 -4.47
N LEU A 315 13.61 -10.94 -3.94
CA LEU A 315 14.79 -10.78 -3.08
C LEU A 315 14.70 -11.56 -1.76
N LEU A 316 13.52 -11.61 -1.15
CA LEU A 316 13.29 -12.41 0.06
C LEU A 316 13.40 -13.90 -0.21
N SER A 317 12.94 -14.35 -1.39
CA SER A 317 12.96 -15.77 -1.77
C SER A 317 14.29 -16.25 -2.33
N ASP A 318 15.04 -15.41 -3.04
CA ASP A 318 16.34 -15.76 -3.62
C ASP A 318 17.47 -15.63 -2.59
N GLY A 319 17.26 -14.83 -1.55
CA GLY A 319 18.26 -14.56 -0.51
C GLY A 319 18.29 -15.60 0.62
N ASP A 320 19.16 -15.36 1.59
CA ASP A 320 19.35 -16.23 2.76
C ASP A 320 18.20 -16.17 3.79
N ASP A 321 17.16 -15.39 3.51
CA ASP A 321 16.05 -15.14 4.43
C ASP A 321 15.08 -16.34 4.54
N ALA A 322 15.30 -17.39 3.73
CA ALA A 322 14.60 -18.68 3.74
C ALA A 322 13.07 -18.60 3.60
N ILE A 323 12.54 -17.51 3.04
CA ILE A 323 11.10 -17.35 2.80
C ILE A 323 10.74 -18.01 1.46
N PRO A 324 9.86 -19.02 1.42
CA PRO A 324 9.42 -19.61 0.15
C PRO A 324 8.73 -18.58 -0.74
N LEU A 325 8.95 -18.65 -2.06
CA LEU A 325 8.36 -17.72 -3.02
C LEU A 325 6.83 -17.54 -2.88
N PRO A 326 6.01 -18.61 -2.68
CA PRO A 326 4.57 -18.44 -2.42
C PRO A 326 4.27 -17.52 -1.22
N ALA A 327 5.00 -17.69 -0.11
CA ALA A 327 4.82 -16.88 1.09
C ALA A 327 5.27 -15.43 0.86
N ALA A 328 6.39 -15.21 0.17
CA ALA A 328 6.86 -13.87 -0.18
C ALA A 328 5.89 -13.14 -1.12
N ILE A 329 5.32 -13.85 -2.12
CA ILE A 329 4.32 -13.30 -3.04
C ILE A 329 3.00 -13.02 -2.31
N ALA A 330 2.63 -13.83 -1.31
CA ALA A 330 1.43 -13.58 -0.51
C ALA A 330 1.47 -12.20 0.20
N MET A 331 2.66 -11.72 0.61
CA MET A 331 2.84 -10.41 1.25
C MET A 331 2.45 -9.22 0.35
N VAL A 332 2.36 -9.43 -0.97
CA VAL A 332 1.99 -8.38 -1.96
C VAL A 332 0.75 -8.74 -2.77
N THR A 333 0.05 -9.81 -2.39
CA THR A 333 -1.15 -10.30 -3.10
C THR A 333 -2.24 -10.70 -2.12
N SER A 334 -2.24 -11.96 -1.64
CA SER A 334 -3.36 -12.50 -0.86
C SER A 334 -3.47 -11.91 0.55
N THR A 335 -2.36 -11.57 1.20
CA THR A 335 -2.37 -10.98 2.53
C THR A 335 -2.94 -9.57 2.51
N PRO A 336 -2.44 -8.62 1.69
CA PRO A 336 -3.09 -7.32 1.57
C PRO A 336 -4.55 -7.43 1.13
N ALA A 337 -4.90 -8.35 0.22
CA ALA A 337 -6.31 -8.57 -0.16
C ALA A 337 -7.20 -8.86 1.06
N ARG A 338 -6.79 -9.82 1.91
CA ARG A 338 -7.54 -10.19 3.12
C ARG A 338 -7.57 -9.06 4.15
N THR A 339 -6.47 -8.34 4.33
CA THR A 339 -6.35 -7.23 5.29
C THR A 339 -7.44 -6.16 5.06
N VAL A 340 -7.80 -5.89 3.79
CA VAL A 340 -8.80 -4.88 3.43
C VAL A 340 -10.14 -5.46 2.94
N GLY A 341 -10.36 -6.77 3.10
CA GLY A 341 -11.61 -7.45 2.75
C GLY A 341 -11.89 -7.52 1.23
N LEU A 342 -10.87 -7.88 0.44
CA LEU A 342 -10.98 -8.16 -0.99
C LEU A 342 -10.91 -9.68 -1.23
N ASP A 343 -12.07 -10.33 -1.19
CA ASP A 343 -12.17 -11.81 -1.27
C ASP A 343 -12.16 -12.37 -2.71
N ASP A 344 -12.21 -11.50 -3.71
CA ASP A 344 -12.35 -11.86 -5.13
C ASP A 344 -11.02 -11.93 -5.90
N ARG A 345 -9.88 -11.63 -5.24
CA ARG A 345 -8.55 -11.50 -5.86
C ARG A 345 -7.41 -11.87 -4.90
N GLY A 346 -6.17 -11.67 -5.35
CA GLY A 346 -4.96 -11.86 -4.55
C GLY A 346 -4.42 -13.30 -4.53
N ALA A 347 -5.05 -14.25 -5.21
CA ALA A 347 -4.54 -15.61 -5.34
C ALA A 347 -4.90 -16.20 -6.72
N ILE A 348 -4.09 -17.14 -7.19
CA ILE A 348 -4.44 -17.97 -8.35
C ILE A 348 -5.28 -19.15 -7.85
N ARG A 349 -6.60 -19.04 -7.98
CA ARG A 349 -7.56 -20.08 -7.56
C ARG A 349 -8.81 -20.04 -8.44
N PRO A 350 -9.42 -21.19 -8.78
CA PRO A 350 -10.68 -21.20 -9.54
C PRO A 350 -11.75 -20.30 -8.91
N GLY A 351 -12.45 -19.54 -9.75
CA GLY A 351 -13.51 -18.61 -9.38
C GLY A 351 -13.03 -17.18 -9.09
N LEU A 352 -11.76 -16.96 -8.73
CA LEU A 352 -11.22 -15.61 -8.49
C LEU A 352 -11.01 -14.84 -9.79
N ARG A 353 -10.95 -13.51 -9.69
CA ARG A 353 -10.64 -12.62 -10.81
C ARG A 353 -9.27 -12.97 -11.39
N ALA A 354 -9.18 -12.99 -12.72
CA ALA A 354 -7.94 -13.26 -13.44
C ALA A 354 -7.07 -11.99 -13.52
N ASP A 355 -6.69 -11.48 -12.35
CA ASP A 355 -5.68 -10.44 -12.18
C ASP A 355 -4.33 -11.14 -12.04
N LEU A 356 -3.46 -10.96 -13.03
CA LEU A 356 -2.29 -11.82 -13.23
C LEU A 356 -1.09 -11.01 -13.74
N VAL A 357 0.11 -11.44 -13.36
CA VAL A 357 1.38 -10.86 -13.84
C VAL A 357 2.28 -11.97 -14.37
N ARG A 358 2.77 -11.80 -15.60
CA ARG A 358 3.83 -12.65 -16.16
C ARG A 358 5.17 -12.01 -15.87
N ILE A 359 6.05 -12.75 -15.22
CA ILE A 359 7.36 -12.26 -14.77
C ILE A 359 8.45 -13.15 -15.32
N ARG A 360 9.40 -12.52 -16.01
CA ARG A 360 10.67 -13.15 -16.36
C ARG A 360 11.67 -12.84 -15.26
N HIS A 361 12.12 -13.90 -14.57
CA HIS A 361 13.13 -13.80 -13.53
C HIS A 361 14.18 -14.89 -13.72
N ARG A 362 15.43 -14.47 -13.92
CA ARG A 362 16.62 -15.32 -14.06
C ARG A 362 17.72 -14.91 -13.05
N GLY A 363 17.32 -14.22 -11.99
CA GLY A 363 18.21 -13.49 -11.06
C GLY A 363 18.17 -11.98 -11.29
N GLY A 364 18.48 -11.21 -10.25
CA GLY A 364 18.46 -9.74 -10.27
C GLY A 364 17.06 -9.14 -10.20
N VAL A 365 16.84 -8.02 -10.88
CA VAL A 365 15.55 -7.31 -10.88
C VAL A 365 14.53 -8.08 -11.74
N PRO A 366 13.35 -8.46 -11.22
CA PRO A 366 12.32 -9.14 -12.01
C PRO A 366 11.81 -8.26 -13.16
N VAL A 367 11.60 -8.87 -14.32
CA VAL A 367 11.10 -8.18 -15.51
C VAL A 367 9.63 -8.55 -15.73
N ILE A 368 8.75 -7.56 -15.60
CA ILE A 368 7.33 -7.72 -15.93
C ILE A 368 7.18 -7.77 -17.44
N ARG A 369 6.60 -8.85 -17.95
CA ARG A 369 6.40 -9.09 -19.39
C ARG A 369 5.01 -8.67 -19.86
N SER A 370 4.02 -8.84 -18.99
CA SER A 370 2.63 -8.52 -19.27
C SER A 370 1.79 -8.60 -18.00
N VAL A 371 0.70 -7.84 -17.98
CA VAL A 371 -0.22 -7.73 -16.85
C VAL A 371 -1.66 -7.86 -17.36
N TRP A 372 -2.47 -8.59 -16.62
CA TRP A 372 -3.89 -8.75 -16.89
C TRP A 372 -4.72 -8.30 -15.69
N ARG A 373 -5.83 -7.64 -15.97
CA ARG A 373 -6.91 -7.36 -15.02
C ARG A 373 -8.17 -8.01 -15.55
N GLU A 374 -8.79 -8.90 -14.77
CA GLU A 374 -9.99 -9.65 -15.15
C GLU A 374 -9.83 -10.32 -16.53
N GLY A 375 -8.67 -10.94 -16.76
CA GLY A 375 -8.33 -11.62 -18.01
C GLY A 375 -8.08 -10.71 -19.21
N ARG A 376 -8.25 -9.39 -19.08
CA ARG A 376 -7.89 -8.41 -20.13
C ARG A 376 -6.45 -7.97 -19.93
N ARG A 377 -5.63 -8.11 -20.97
CA ARG A 377 -4.26 -7.61 -20.97
C ARG A 377 -4.24 -6.08 -20.94
N VAL A 378 -3.51 -5.49 -19.99
CA VAL A 378 -3.41 -4.04 -19.77
C VAL A 378 -1.99 -3.48 -19.97
N VAL A 379 -0.98 -4.36 -19.94
CA VAL A 379 0.45 -4.10 -20.23
C VAL A 379 0.99 -5.15 -21.20
#